data_AF-A0A536WSG2-F1
#
_entry.id   AF-A0A536WSG2-F1
#
_cell.length_a   1.000
_cell.length_b   1.000
_cell.length_c   1.000
_cell.angle_alpha   90.00
_cell.angle_beta   90.00
_cell.angle_gamma   90.00
#
_symmetry.space_group_name_H-M   'P 1'
#
loop_
_entity.id
_entity.type
_entity.pdbx_description
1 polymer ?
#
loop_
_entity_poly.entity_id
_entity_poly.type
_entity_poly.pdbx_seq_one_letter_code
_entity_poly.pdbx_strand_id
1 'polypeptide(L)' 'KYGLTLHNVLRVRGLTIDGEPLELGSEAPDAPGLDLLALAVGSEGMLFVVTEVTVKLLPKPQCARVIMASFDDVEKAGNA' A
#
# COMPACT_ATOMS: atom_id res chain seq x y z
N LYS A 1 9.96 2.73 -5.29
CA LYS A 1 10.84 2.67 -4.09
C LYS A 1 10.20 1.90 -2.92
N TYR A 2 8.95 2.19 -2.57
CA TYR A 2 8.27 1.57 -1.41
C TYR A 2 7.12 0.64 -1.80
N GLY A 3 7.02 0.23 -3.08
CA GLY A 3 5.87 -0.49 -3.60
C GLY A 3 4.62 0.38 -3.75
N LEU A 4 3.53 -0.24 -4.22
CA LEU A 4 2.18 0.34 -4.22
C LEU A 4 1.54 0.26 -2.82
N THR A 5 0.41 0.95 -2.60
CA THR A 5 -0.35 0.94 -1.35
C THR A 5 -0.58 -0.48 -0.81
N LEU A 6 -1.01 -1.40 -1.68
CA LEU A 6 -1.25 -2.81 -1.33
C LEU A 6 -0.04 -3.46 -0.63
N HIS A 7 1.18 -3.19 -1.10
CA HIS A 7 2.40 -3.78 -0.53
C HIS A 7 2.76 -3.24 0.86
N ASN A 8 2.14 -2.13 1.27
CA ASN A 8 2.42 -1.47 2.55
C ASN A 8 1.32 -1.70 3.58
N VAL A 9 0.15 -2.17 3.18
CA VAL A 9 -0.97 -2.49 4.08
C VAL A 9 -0.82 -3.94 4.54
N LEU A 10 -0.73 -4.16 5.85
CA LEU A 10 -0.63 -5.49 6.46
C LEU A 10 -1.99 -5.99 6.92
N ARG A 11 -2.86 -5.08 7.35
CA ARG A 11 -4.18 -5.39 7.91
C ARG A 11 -5.10 -4.19 7.82
N VAL A 12 -6.39 -4.44 7.63
CA VAL A 12 -7.45 -3.44 7.74
C VAL A 12 -8.54 -3.96 8.68
N ARG A 13 -9.14 -3.03 9.43
CA ARG A 13 -10.35 -3.28 10.21
C ARG A 13 -11.41 -2.27 9.83
N GLY A 14 -12.66 -2.70 9.89
CA GLY A 14 -13.77 -1.89 9.44
C GLY A 14 -15.12 -2.49 9.80
N LEU A 15 -16.15 -1.94 9.16
CA LEU A 15 -17.53 -2.32 9.34
C LEU A 15 -18.18 -2.60 7.98
N THR A 16 -18.91 -3.72 7.88
CA THR A 16 -19.77 -4.02 6.73
C THR A 16 -20.95 -3.05 6.65
N ILE A 17 -21.75 -3.15 5.58
CA ILE A 17 -22.96 -2.32 5.44
C ILE A 17 -24.00 -2.55 6.54
N ASP A 18 -24.04 -3.77 7.09
CA ASP A 18 -24.90 -4.14 8.21
C ASP A 18 -24.33 -3.68 9.58
N GLY A 19 -23.16 -3.04 9.57
CA GLY A 19 -22.47 -2.56 10.77
C GLY A 19 -21.71 -3.65 11.53
N GLU A 20 -21.44 -4.80 10.90
CA GLU A 20 -20.69 -5.88 11.52
C GLU A 20 -19.18 -5.65 11.39
N PRO A 21 -18.38 -5.94 12.43
CA PRO A 21 -16.93 -5.81 12.37
C PRO A 21 -16.30 -6.79 11.39
N LEU A 22 -15.36 -6.29 10.60
CA LEU A 22 -14.57 -7.06 9.65
C LEU A 22 -13.08 -6.78 9.86
N GLU A 23 -12.26 -7.84 9.80
CA GLU A 23 -10.80 -7.76 9.85
C GLU A 23 -10.22 -8.58 8.70
N LEU A 24 -9.36 -7.95 7.88
CA LEU A 24 -8.68 -8.59 6.75
C LEU A 24 -7.17 -8.40 6.88
N GLY A 25 -6.41 -9.45 6.59
CA GLY A 25 -4.96 -9.46 6.73
C GLY A 25 -4.47 -9.78 8.15
N SER A 26 -3.16 -9.73 8.35
CA SER A 26 -2.53 -10.00 9.64
C SER A 26 -1.11 -9.43 9.68
N GLU A 27 -0.45 -9.51 10.83
CA GLU A 27 0.97 -9.16 10.98
C GLU A 27 1.90 -10.31 10.54
N ALA A 28 1.35 -11.48 10.19
CA ALA A 28 2.14 -12.59 9.70
C ALA A 28 2.68 -12.28 8.28
N PRO A 29 3.86 -12.79 7.91
CA PRO A 29 4.43 -12.62 6.57
C PRO A 29 3.56 -13.22 5.45
N ASP A 30 2.73 -14.20 5.78
CA ASP A 30 1.84 -14.91 4.87
C ASP A 30 0.62 -15.45 5.62
N ALA A 31 -0.46 -15.72 4.89
CA ALA A 31 -1.69 -16.32 5.42
C ALA A 31 -2.29 -17.30 4.39
N PRO A 32 -2.84 -18.44 4.84
CA PRO A 32 -3.49 -19.38 3.93
C PRO A 32 -4.80 -18.76 3.38
N GLY A 33 -5.12 -19.08 2.12
CA GLY A 33 -6.39 -18.70 1.50
C GLY A 33 -6.26 -17.56 0.48
N LEU A 34 -7.35 -16.82 0.29
CA LEU A 34 -7.40 -15.71 -0.68
C LEU A 34 -6.84 -14.43 -0.07
N ASP A 35 -6.11 -13.66 -0.87
CA ASP A 35 -5.70 -12.31 -0.52
C ASP A 35 -6.87 -11.33 -0.66
N LEU A 36 -7.70 -11.24 0.37
CA LEU A 36 -8.83 -10.30 0.42
C LEU A 36 -8.40 -8.84 0.67
N LEU A 37 -7.15 -8.59 1.10
CA LEU A 37 -6.63 -7.23 1.21
C LEU A 37 -6.51 -6.58 -0.17
N ALA A 38 -6.16 -7.37 -1.20
CA ALA A 38 -6.12 -6.91 -2.59
C ALA A 38 -7.49 -6.42 -3.10
N LEU A 39 -8.60 -6.94 -2.58
CA LEU A 39 -9.95 -6.46 -2.91
C LEU A 39 -10.32 -5.20 -2.12
N ALA A 40 -9.87 -5.11 -0.87
CA ALA A 40 -10.14 -3.93 -0.03
C ALA A 40 -9.41 -2.68 -0.54
N VAL A 41 -8.14 -2.82 -0.93
CA VAL A 41 -7.31 -1.72 -1.42
C VAL A 41 -7.74 -1.31 -2.82
N GLY A 42 -8.26 -0.09 -2.96
CA GLY A 42 -8.80 0.41 -4.24
C GLY A 42 -10.29 0.15 -4.43
N SER A 43 -10.99 -0.39 -3.42
CA SER A 43 -12.45 -0.56 -3.44
C SER A 43 -13.25 0.75 -3.41
N GLU A 44 -12.58 1.88 -3.14
CA GLU A 44 -13.20 3.21 -3.05
C GLU A 44 -14.40 3.28 -2.07
N GLY A 45 -14.41 2.43 -1.03
CA GLY A 45 -15.46 2.40 -0.01
C GLY A 45 -16.72 1.63 -0.43
N MET A 46 -16.69 0.91 -1.56
CA MET A 46 -17.84 0.18 -2.08
C MET A 46 -18.12 -1.15 -1.37
N LEU A 47 -17.14 -1.70 -0.64
CA LEU A 47 -17.25 -3.02 -0.02
C LEU A 47 -17.54 -2.96 1.48
N PHE A 48 -16.90 -2.05 2.20
CA PHE A 48 -17.06 -1.83 3.64
C PHE A 48 -16.37 -0.51 4.03
N VAL A 49 -16.65 -0.02 5.23
CA VAL A 49 -16.02 1.20 5.78
C VAL A 49 -14.77 0.82 6.56
N VAL A 50 -13.60 1.29 6.13
CA VAL A 50 -12.32 1.08 6.83
C VAL A 50 -12.20 2.06 8.00
N THR A 51 -11.93 1.56 9.20
CA THR A 51 -11.75 2.37 10.42
C THR A 51 -10.31 2.33 10.92
N GLU A 52 -9.58 1.24 10.68
CA GLU A 52 -8.17 1.11 11.08
C GLU A 52 -7.34 0.46 9.98
N VAL A 53 -6.09 0.90 9.84
CA VAL A 53 -5.12 0.33 8.90
C VAL A 53 -3.80 0.10 9.62
N THR A 54 -3.29 -1.13 9.56
CA THR A 54 -1.92 -1.46 9.99
C THR A 54 -1.01 -1.41 8.77
N VAL A 55 0.08 -0.63 8.85
CA VAL A 55 1.02 -0.45 7.75
C VAL A 55 2.44 -0.89 8.12
N LYS A 56 3.18 -1.35 7.11
CA LYS A 56 4.61 -1.64 7.23
C LYS A 56 5.39 -0.33 7.24
N LEU A 57 6.12 -0.08 8.33
CA LEU A 57 7.07 1.03 8.40
C LEU A 57 8.47 0.58 8.00
N LEU A 58 9.20 1.50 7.38
CA LEU A 58 10.61 1.32 7.07
C LEU A 58 11.46 2.27 7.92
N PRO A 59 12.67 1.85 8.31
CA PRO A 59 13.61 2.74 8.98
C PRO A 59 13.86 4.01 8.15
N LYS A 60 13.96 5.15 8.84
CA LYS A 60 14.35 6.40 8.19
C LYS A 60 15.79 6.26 7.66
N PRO A 61 16.06 6.59 6.38
CA PRO A 61 17.41 6.54 5.84
C PRO A 61 18.32 7.52 6.59
N GLN A 62 19.55 7.08 6.90
CA GLN A 62 20.55 7.93 7.57
C GLN A 62 20.97 9.14 6.72
N CYS A 63 20.92 9.01 5.40
CA CYS A 63 21.25 10.07 4.46
C CYS A 63 20.26 10.02 3.28
N ALA A 64 19.72 11.19 2.90
CA ALA A 64 18.98 11.38 1.66
C ALA A 64 19.81 12.30 0.76
N ARG A 65 20.12 11.84 -0.46
CA ARG A 65 20.82 12.63 -1.48
C ARG A 65 19.95 12.76 -2.71
N VAL A 66 20.03 13.91 -3.37
CA VAL A 66 19.34 14.20 -4.63
C VAL A 66 20.40 14.51 -5.68
N ILE A 67 20.23 13.95 -6.89
CA ILE A 67 21.04 14.28 -8.06
C ILE A 67 20.10 14.94 -9.06
N MET A 68 20.57 16.03 -9.68
CA MET A 68 19.88 16.68 -10.79
C MET A 68 20.65 16.37 -12.07
N ALA A 69 19.96 15.80 -13.05
CA ALA A 69 20.45 15.62 -14.40
C ALA A 69 19.51 16.39 -15.34
N SER A 70 20.08 17.11 -16.30
CA SER A 70 19.34 17.88 -17.31
C SER A 70 19.72 17.40 -18.70
N PHE A 71 18.71 17.19 -19.53
CA PHE A 71 18.85 16.80 -20.92
C PHE A 71 18.14 17.84 -21.78
N ASP A 72 18.62 18.02 -23.01
CA ASP A 72 18.03 18.93 -23.99
C ASP A 72 16.85 18.31 -24.75
N ASP A 73 16.61 17.00 -24.56
CA ASP A 73 15.59 16.21 -25.26
C ASP A 73 15.00 15.09 -24.38
N VAL A 74 13.72 14.76 -24.60
CA VAL A 74 12.96 13.77 -23.82
C VAL A 74 13.38 12.34 -24.15
N GLU A 75 13.67 12.01 -25.41
CA GLU A 75 14.14 10.67 -25.78
C GLU A 75 15.53 10.40 -25.23
N LYS A 76 16.43 11.40 -25.27
CA LYS A 76 17.75 11.30 -24.61
C LYS A 76 17.62 11.09 -23.10
N ALA A 77 16.66 11.74 -22.45
CA ALA A 77 16.39 11.52 -21.03
C ALA A 77 15.81 10.12 -20.74
N GLY A 78 14.96 9.59 -21.63
CA GLY A 78 14.36 8.26 -21.48
C GLY A 78 15.33 7.10 -21.74
N ASN A 79 16.36 7.31 -22.54
CA ASN A 79 17.41 6.33 -22.84
C ASN A 79 18.58 6.34 -21.84
N ALA A 80 18.56 7.21 -20.83
CA ALA A 80 19.62 7.37 -19.82
C ALA A 80 19.51 6.38 -18.66
#